data_AF-A0A0G4HYI3-F1
#
_entry.id   AF-A0A0G4HYI3-F1
#
_cell.length_a   1.000
_cell.length_b   1.000
_cell.length_c   1.000
_cell.angle_alpha   90.00
_cell.angle_beta   90.00
_cell.angle_gamma   90.00
#
_symmetry.space_group_name_H-M   'P 1'
#
loop_
_entity.id
_entity.type
_entity.pdbx_description
1 polymer ?
#
loop_
_entity_poly.entity_id
_entity_poly.type
_entity_poly.pdbx_seq_one_letter_code
_entity_poly.pdbx_strand_id
1 'polypeptide(L)'
;MSTDDLTAFIGLRGVCAFAIMLGHQTDMFIQSPVKGQPVLIGLEYLQAVSLFFLLSGIPLTRLYSTTGKVETWAGSRKFWWKRFARLAPMYYITLALNVGICFLIMVNIDFTSLMESTVGCAFMLQAWFPSLINVGGVLWQIAVFMYGYLLFPFVSLRFQRWGVGALMCCLCLLYLLSLGLLACSMVFFPSDQWAGTMFVWHVHCLARILQVVCGMIVGEVIERWRVAPNCHHKRWAWTTDFLSFILLLTALQAPLVQLYFEPDVRSEVSIVLEALLLPVHLLWLAGFVLSFVPRESETIVRTESWTCTVLSWGPLVALGDISLVIYCLHLVVFFLYNSFVAFLTTGDPRLVPGFDAWVLRVLVPWYHMPLQWVLVVGFSLGVSRGVEAPLRRWLSGDRKGKREGGGGEIQREEIPGRPSGVHPLNAFMTRERERAAPLEEPLIQRRDEGSEQGNKKV
;
A
#
# COMPACT_ATOMS: atom_id res chain seq x y z
N MET A 1 -4.75 16.73 -12.32
CA MET A 1 -4.09 16.57 -11.00
C MET A 1 -2.67 17.07 -11.20
N SER A 2 -2.30 18.16 -10.54
CA SER A 2 -0.89 18.57 -10.54
C SER A 2 -0.09 17.50 -9.82
N THR A 3 1.16 17.34 -10.22
CA THR A 3 2.15 16.48 -9.54
C THR A 3 2.26 16.79 -8.04
N ASP A 4 1.93 18.03 -7.68
CA ASP A 4 2.10 18.58 -6.34
C ASP A 4 1.18 17.93 -5.30
N ASP A 5 -0.01 17.45 -5.71
CA ASP A 5 -1.03 16.83 -4.85
C ASP A 5 -0.61 15.47 -4.25
N LEU A 6 0.49 14.87 -4.72
CA LEU A 6 0.97 13.56 -4.28
C LEU A 6 2.35 13.60 -3.61
N THR A 7 2.93 14.79 -3.40
CA THR A 7 4.29 14.96 -2.88
C THR A 7 4.48 14.30 -1.52
N ALA A 8 3.62 14.62 -0.55
CA ALA A 8 3.69 14.00 0.78
C ALA A 8 3.34 12.51 0.77
N PHE A 9 2.50 12.05 -0.17
CA PHE A 9 2.23 10.64 -0.38
C PHE A 9 3.49 9.88 -0.80
N ILE A 10 4.30 10.48 -1.68
CA ILE A 10 5.59 9.94 -2.07
C ILE A 10 6.52 9.92 -0.86
N GLY A 11 6.64 11.01 -0.12
CA GLY A 11 7.46 11.07 1.09
C GLY A 11 7.08 10.02 2.15
N LEU A 12 5.79 9.83 2.39
CA LEU A 12 5.30 8.80 3.31
C LEU A 12 5.69 7.39 2.88
N ARG A 13 5.62 7.06 1.59
CA ARG A 13 6.14 5.78 1.07
C ARG A 13 7.63 5.63 1.32
N GLY A 14 8.39 6.71 1.24
CA GLY A 14 9.82 6.75 1.57
C GLY A 14 10.05 6.38 3.03
N VAL A 15 9.32 7.03 3.95
CA VAL A 15 9.36 6.73 5.39
C VAL A 15 9.01 5.28 5.66
N CYS A 16 7.92 4.76 5.08
CA CYS A 16 7.55 3.36 5.27
C CYS A 16 8.62 2.40 4.74
N ALA A 17 9.23 2.67 3.58
CA ALA A 17 10.24 1.76 3.00
C ALA A 17 11.49 1.72 3.87
N PHE A 18 11.88 2.87 4.39
CA PHE A 18 13.00 3.01 5.29
C PHE A 18 12.72 2.33 6.64
N ALA A 19 11.52 2.51 7.20
CA ALA A 19 11.12 1.83 8.44
C ALA A 19 11.15 0.30 8.30
N ILE A 20 10.68 -0.24 7.17
CA ILE A 20 10.77 -1.68 6.87
C ILE A 20 12.21 -2.15 6.77
N MET A 21 13.06 -1.40 6.06
CA MET A 21 14.49 -1.70 5.98
C MET A 21 15.13 -1.75 7.37
N LEU A 22 14.88 -0.74 8.20
CA LEU A 22 15.41 -0.66 9.56
C LEU A 22 14.92 -1.81 10.43
N GLY A 23 13.62 -2.14 10.35
CA GLY A 23 13.02 -3.23 11.09
C GLY A 23 13.64 -4.59 10.77
N HIS A 24 13.77 -4.91 9.47
CA HIS A 24 14.45 -6.14 9.05
C HIS A 24 15.91 -6.21 9.49
N GLN A 25 16.60 -5.07 9.48
CA GLN A 25 17.97 -5.03 10.00
C GLN A 25 17.99 -5.26 11.50
N THR A 26 17.10 -4.64 12.28
CA THR A 26 17.06 -4.89 13.73
C THR A 26 16.74 -6.34 14.04
N ASP A 27 15.85 -6.99 13.28
CA ASP A 27 15.53 -8.42 13.44
C ASP A 27 16.76 -9.32 13.24
N MET A 28 17.57 -9.03 12.21
CA MET A 28 18.82 -9.77 11.95
C MET A 28 19.83 -9.66 13.11
N PHE A 29 19.79 -8.58 13.89
CA PHE A 29 20.68 -8.39 15.03
C PHE A 29 20.10 -8.94 16.33
N ILE A 30 18.79 -8.80 16.58
CA ILE A 30 18.14 -9.29 17.80
C ILE A 30 18.16 -10.81 17.89
N GLN A 31 18.05 -11.50 16.77
CA GLN A 31 18.12 -12.97 16.73
C GLN A 31 19.52 -13.52 17.03
N SER A 32 20.49 -12.65 17.37
CA SER A 32 21.86 -13.04 17.64
C SER A 32 22.30 -12.79 19.10
N PRO A 33 22.60 -13.85 19.88
CA PRO A 33 23.04 -13.74 21.26
C PRO A 33 24.55 -13.41 21.33
N VAL A 34 24.97 -12.21 20.91
CA VAL A 34 26.32 -11.73 21.27
C VAL A 34 26.31 -11.28 22.73
N LYS A 35 26.95 -12.05 23.61
CA LYS A 35 27.20 -11.63 25.00
C LYS A 35 27.91 -10.27 24.99
N GLY A 36 27.28 -9.25 25.61
CA GLY A 36 27.86 -7.94 25.83
C GLY A 36 27.50 -6.85 24.80
N GLN A 37 26.69 -7.14 23.78
CA GLN A 37 26.13 -6.08 22.94
C GLN A 37 24.92 -5.41 23.61
N PRO A 38 24.74 -4.09 23.45
CA PRO A 38 23.55 -3.43 23.94
C PRO A 38 22.32 -4.07 23.29
N VAL A 39 21.27 -4.29 24.08
CA VAL A 39 19.97 -4.71 23.55
C VAL A 39 19.49 -3.58 22.64
N LEU A 40 19.65 -3.76 21.33
CA LEU A 40 19.02 -2.89 20.36
C LEU A 40 17.52 -3.07 20.51
N ILE A 41 16.86 -1.98 20.84
CA ILE A 41 15.40 -1.90 20.79
C ILE A 41 15.04 -2.03 19.31
N GLY A 42 14.45 -3.16 18.94
CA GLY A 42 13.99 -3.42 17.58
C GLY A 42 12.91 -2.43 17.20
N LEU A 43 12.89 -2.06 15.93
CA LEU A 43 11.91 -1.13 15.38
C LEU A 43 10.73 -1.92 14.84
N GLU A 44 9.53 -1.62 15.33
CA GLU A 44 8.30 -2.23 14.81
C GLU A 44 8.05 -1.71 13.39
N TYR A 45 8.08 -2.61 12.42
CA TYR A 45 7.91 -2.25 11.01
C TYR A 45 6.67 -2.85 10.37
N LEU A 46 5.91 -3.71 11.07
CA LEU A 46 4.70 -4.31 10.53
C LEU A 46 3.63 -3.23 10.23
N GLN A 47 3.57 -2.17 11.04
CA GLN A 47 2.71 -1.02 10.75
C GLN A 47 3.06 -0.36 9.41
N ALA A 48 4.35 -0.20 9.10
CA ALA A 48 4.80 0.37 7.84
C ALA A 48 4.44 -0.53 6.64
N VAL A 49 4.45 -1.85 6.82
CA VAL A 49 3.97 -2.85 5.85
C VAL A 49 2.46 -2.64 5.59
N SER A 50 1.64 -2.54 6.64
CA SER A 50 0.21 -2.24 6.53
C SER A 50 -0.07 -0.91 5.81
N LEU A 51 0.65 0.15 6.20
CA LEU A 51 0.52 1.46 5.57
C LEU A 51 0.86 1.38 4.08
N PHE A 52 1.87 0.63 3.67
CA PHE A 52 2.18 0.40 2.25
C PHE A 52 1.01 -0.21 1.47
N PHE A 53 0.31 -1.18 2.06
CA PHE A 53 -0.88 -1.77 1.43
C PHE A 53 -2.01 -0.74 1.26
N LEU A 54 -2.32 0.03 2.30
CA LEU A 54 -3.33 1.08 2.24
C LEU A 54 -2.97 2.17 1.20
N LEU A 55 -1.71 2.64 1.24
CA LEU A 55 -1.16 3.64 0.33
C LEU A 55 -1.10 3.16 -1.12
N SER A 56 -1.08 1.85 -1.36
CA SER A 56 -1.14 1.32 -2.71
C SER A 56 -2.53 1.44 -3.33
N GLY A 57 -3.60 1.40 -2.51
CA GLY A 57 -4.99 1.47 -2.96
C GLY A 57 -5.49 2.89 -3.19
N ILE A 58 -5.19 3.82 -2.28
CA ILE A 58 -5.73 5.19 -2.30
C ILE A 58 -5.44 5.92 -3.64
N PRO A 59 -4.18 6.03 -4.12
CA PRO A 59 -3.87 6.76 -5.34
C PRO A 59 -4.44 6.07 -6.59
N LEU A 60 -4.70 4.76 -6.57
CA LEU A 60 -5.32 4.05 -7.70
C LEU A 60 -6.73 4.57 -7.93
N THR A 61 -7.54 4.57 -6.87
CA THR A 61 -8.93 5.01 -6.96
C THR A 61 -8.98 6.46 -7.43
N ARG A 62 -8.19 7.36 -6.83
CA ARG A 62 -8.15 8.77 -7.23
C ARG A 62 -7.80 8.99 -8.71
N LEU A 63 -6.86 8.21 -9.24
CA LEU A 63 -6.41 8.36 -10.64
C LEU A 63 -7.34 7.70 -11.67
N TYR A 64 -8.07 6.64 -11.28
CA TYR A 64 -8.78 5.78 -12.24
C TYR A 64 -10.29 5.70 -12.03
N SER A 65 -10.82 5.89 -10.81
CA SER A 65 -12.27 5.75 -10.56
C SER A 65 -13.07 6.89 -11.18
N THR A 66 -12.56 8.11 -11.22
CA THR A 66 -13.29 9.26 -11.78
C THR A 66 -13.10 9.44 -13.29
N THR A 67 -12.12 8.75 -13.89
CA THR A 67 -11.71 9.00 -15.27
C THR A 67 -12.34 8.06 -16.30
N GLY A 68 -13.05 7.01 -15.86
CA GLY A 68 -13.61 5.96 -16.73
C GLY A 68 -12.56 5.11 -17.46
N LYS A 69 -11.27 5.30 -17.16
CA LYS A 69 -10.15 4.65 -17.89
C LYS A 69 -10.11 3.13 -17.75
N VAL A 70 -10.80 2.57 -16.76
CA VAL A 70 -10.86 1.12 -16.48
C VAL A 70 -12.26 0.52 -16.67
N GLU A 71 -13.20 1.27 -17.26
CA GLU A 71 -14.55 0.79 -17.52
C GLU A 71 -14.62 -0.20 -18.69
N THR A 72 -13.67 -0.13 -19.62
CA THR A 72 -13.57 -1.03 -20.77
C THR A 72 -12.48 -2.07 -20.58
N TRP A 73 -12.64 -3.24 -21.21
CA TRP A 73 -11.62 -4.28 -21.22
C TRP A 73 -10.26 -3.80 -21.74
N ALA A 74 -10.27 -3.00 -22.80
CA ALA A 74 -9.05 -2.39 -23.35
C ALA A 74 -8.37 -1.46 -22.34
N GLY A 75 -9.16 -0.66 -21.62
CA GLY A 75 -8.71 0.20 -20.52
C GLY A 75 -8.07 -0.60 -19.38
N SER A 76 -8.73 -1.67 -18.94
CA SER A 76 -8.22 -2.59 -17.91
C SER A 76 -6.92 -3.27 -18.32
N ARG A 77 -6.79 -3.76 -19.56
CA ARG A 77 -5.54 -4.32 -20.07
C ARG A 77 -4.40 -3.31 -20.06
N LYS A 78 -4.67 -2.07 -20.51
CA LYS A 78 -3.69 -0.98 -20.47
C LYS A 78 -3.29 -0.63 -19.04
N PHE A 79 -4.24 -0.65 -18.10
CA PHE A 79 -3.98 -0.45 -16.69
C PHE A 79 -3.06 -1.55 -16.13
N TRP A 80 -3.39 -2.83 -16.33
CA TRP A 80 -2.58 -3.94 -15.84
C TRP A 80 -1.17 -3.93 -16.41
N TRP A 81 -1.03 -3.68 -17.71
CA TRP A 81 0.29 -3.59 -18.33
C TRP A 81 1.14 -2.47 -17.72
N LYS A 82 0.56 -1.29 -17.49
CA LYS A 82 1.28 -0.18 -16.84
C LYS A 82 1.71 -0.52 -15.42
N ARG A 83 0.91 -1.29 -14.68
CA ARG A 83 1.25 -1.71 -13.30
C ARG A 83 2.30 -2.82 -13.29
N PHE A 84 2.19 -3.78 -14.20
CA PHE A 84 3.18 -4.81 -14.42
C PHE A 84 4.54 -4.20 -14.80
N ALA A 85 4.59 -3.31 -15.80
CA ALA A 85 5.80 -2.62 -16.24
C ALA A 85 6.48 -1.81 -15.11
N ARG A 86 5.73 -1.37 -14.11
CA ARG A 86 6.26 -0.65 -12.94
C ARG A 86 6.90 -1.58 -11.91
N LEU A 87 6.34 -2.76 -11.66
CA LEU A 87 6.79 -3.65 -10.58
C LEU A 87 7.73 -4.76 -11.06
N ALA A 88 7.44 -5.35 -12.23
CA ALA A 88 8.11 -6.54 -12.74
C ALA A 88 9.64 -6.37 -12.88
N PRO A 89 10.19 -5.25 -13.41
CA PRO A 89 11.64 -5.07 -13.50
C PRO A 89 12.38 -5.33 -12.19
N MET A 90 11.98 -4.62 -11.14
CA MET A 90 12.63 -4.74 -9.84
C MET A 90 12.33 -6.06 -9.16
N TYR A 91 11.13 -6.59 -9.34
CA TYR A 91 10.75 -7.89 -8.82
C TYR A 91 11.70 -9.00 -9.31
N TYR A 92 11.85 -9.11 -10.64
CA TYR A 92 12.64 -10.19 -11.24
C TYR A 92 14.16 -9.99 -11.07
N ILE A 93 14.64 -8.73 -11.05
CA ILE A 93 16.03 -8.44 -10.71
C ILE A 93 16.34 -8.90 -9.28
N THR A 94 15.52 -8.52 -8.31
CA THR A 94 15.70 -8.96 -6.92
C THR A 94 15.59 -10.47 -6.80
N LEU A 95 14.64 -11.12 -7.48
CA LEU A 95 14.51 -12.57 -7.44
C LEU A 95 15.80 -13.26 -7.93
N ALA A 96 16.36 -12.79 -9.05
CA ALA A 96 17.62 -13.32 -9.58
C ALA A 96 18.79 -13.09 -8.60
N LEU A 97 18.86 -11.91 -7.97
CA LEU A 97 19.88 -11.61 -6.97
C LEU A 97 19.73 -12.49 -5.72
N ASN A 98 18.51 -12.73 -5.24
CA ASN A 98 18.26 -13.61 -4.11
C ASN A 98 18.70 -15.05 -4.41
N VAL A 99 18.36 -15.58 -5.59
CA VAL A 99 18.83 -16.90 -6.04
C VAL A 99 20.36 -16.95 -6.03
N GLY A 100 21.02 -15.93 -6.60
CA GLY A 100 22.49 -15.84 -6.59
C GLY A 100 23.08 -15.78 -5.17
N ILE A 101 22.43 -15.04 -4.26
CA ILE A 101 22.83 -14.98 -2.85
C ILE A 101 22.71 -16.34 -2.17
N CYS A 102 21.63 -17.11 -2.42
CA CYS A 102 21.51 -18.45 -1.87
C CYS A 102 22.73 -19.32 -2.21
N PHE A 103 23.23 -19.26 -3.44
CA PHE A 103 24.46 -19.97 -3.84
C PHE A 103 25.73 -19.45 -3.18
N LEU A 104 25.78 -18.16 -2.85
CA LEU A 104 26.94 -17.54 -2.24
C LEU A 104 27.05 -17.83 -0.73
N ILE A 105 25.91 -17.77 -0.02
CA ILE A 105 25.91 -17.69 1.46
C ILE A 105 25.51 -18.99 2.16
N MET A 106 24.85 -19.91 1.45
CA MET A 106 24.37 -21.16 2.06
C MET A 106 25.42 -22.26 2.00
N VAL A 107 25.57 -23.00 3.10
CA VAL A 107 26.47 -24.16 3.18
C VAL A 107 25.82 -25.38 2.52
N ASN A 108 24.57 -25.66 2.86
CA ASN A 108 23.82 -26.80 2.33
C ASN A 108 22.59 -26.29 1.60
N ILE A 109 22.62 -26.39 0.27
CA ILE A 109 21.50 -25.98 -0.59
C ILE A 109 20.65 -27.21 -0.85
N ASP A 110 19.42 -27.21 -0.34
CA ASP A 110 18.39 -28.10 -0.85
C ASP A 110 17.88 -27.54 -2.19
N PHE A 111 18.37 -28.14 -3.28
CA PHE A 111 17.99 -27.75 -4.63
C PHE A 111 16.49 -27.90 -4.90
N THR A 112 15.82 -28.85 -4.25
CA THR A 112 14.38 -29.07 -4.44
C THR A 112 13.61 -27.88 -3.90
N SER A 113 13.84 -27.52 -2.63
CA SER A 113 13.23 -26.34 -2.00
C SER A 113 13.62 -25.02 -2.71
N LEU A 114 14.87 -24.88 -3.14
CA LEU A 114 15.32 -23.72 -3.91
C LEU A 114 14.53 -23.59 -5.22
N MET A 115 14.38 -24.68 -5.98
CA MET A 115 13.65 -24.67 -7.25
C MET A 115 12.16 -24.43 -7.04
N GLU A 116 11.53 -25.09 -6.07
CA GLU A 116 10.13 -24.91 -5.75
C GLU A 116 9.83 -23.45 -5.39
N SER A 117 10.60 -22.87 -4.47
CA SER A 117 10.47 -21.47 -4.07
C SER A 117 10.77 -20.50 -5.22
N THR A 118 11.78 -20.77 -6.04
CA THR A 118 12.12 -19.92 -7.20
C THR A 118 11.01 -19.92 -8.24
N VAL A 119 10.47 -21.09 -8.58
CA VAL A 119 9.35 -21.23 -9.53
C VAL A 119 8.10 -20.54 -8.95
N GLY A 120 7.79 -20.79 -7.68
CA GLY A 120 6.72 -20.11 -6.96
C GLY A 120 6.82 -18.60 -7.04
N CYS A 121 8.00 -18.04 -6.76
CA CYS A 121 8.27 -16.62 -6.86
C CYS A 121 8.22 -16.11 -8.31
N ALA A 122 8.71 -16.86 -9.30
CA ALA A 122 8.64 -16.44 -10.70
C ALA A 122 7.18 -16.15 -11.16
N PHE A 123 6.23 -16.90 -10.60
CA PHE A 123 4.78 -16.73 -10.82
C PHE A 123 4.09 -15.87 -9.75
N MET A 124 4.83 -15.24 -8.84
CA MET A 124 4.32 -14.42 -7.74
C MET A 124 3.41 -15.18 -6.76
N LEU A 125 3.55 -16.51 -6.64
CA LEU A 125 2.69 -17.37 -5.82
C LEU A 125 3.08 -17.41 -4.33
N GLN A 126 4.23 -16.86 -3.95
CA GLN A 126 4.78 -16.95 -2.60
C GLN A 126 3.95 -16.24 -1.51
N ALA A 127 3.05 -15.33 -1.90
CA ALA A 127 2.08 -14.76 -0.95
C ALA A 127 0.87 -15.67 -0.73
N TRP A 128 0.55 -16.57 -1.66
CA TRP A 128 -0.54 -17.55 -1.52
C TRP A 128 -0.07 -18.82 -0.81
N PHE A 129 1.17 -19.21 -1.04
CA PHE A 129 1.81 -20.36 -0.41
C PHE A 129 3.07 -19.88 0.30
N PRO A 130 2.97 -19.46 1.58
CA PRO A 130 4.12 -18.91 2.31
C PRO A 130 5.31 -19.86 2.43
N SER A 131 5.14 -21.18 2.24
CA SER A 131 6.25 -22.12 2.10
C SER A 131 7.20 -21.77 0.95
N LEU A 132 6.73 -21.03 -0.06
CA LEU A 132 7.51 -20.61 -1.23
C LEU A 132 8.26 -19.28 -1.00
N ILE A 133 8.15 -18.64 0.18
CA ILE A 133 8.72 -17.32 0.46
C ILE A 133 10.25 -17.31 0.54
N ASN A 134 10.86 -18.48 0.78
CA ASN A 134 12.27 -18.63 1.13
C ASN A 134 13.24 -17.83 0.24
N VAL A 135 13.17 -18.02 -1.08
CA VAL A 135 14.01 -17.28 -2.04
C VAL A 135 13.46 -15.89 -2.32
N GLY A 136 12.15 -15.69 -2.20
CA GLY A 136 11.50 -14.41 -2.45
C GLY A 136 11.87 -13.34 -1.42
N GLY A 137 12.12 -13.72 -0.17
CA GLY A 137 12.28 -12.78 0.94
C GLY A 137 11.12 -11.78 0.94
N VAL A 138 11.42 -10.49 0.95
CA VAL A 138 10.43 -9.38 0.91
C VAL A 138 9.57 -9.32 -0.36
N LEU A 139 9.86 -10.08 -1.42
CA LEU A 139 9.10 -10.01 -2.67
C LEU A 139 7.62 -10.42 -2.55
N TRP A 140 7.22 -11.09 -1.47
CA TRP A 140 5.82 -11.46 -1.21
C TRP A 140 4.87 -10.24 -1.23
N GLN A 141 5.27 -9.08 -0.71
CA GLN A 141 4.42 -7.88 -0.72
C GLN A 141 4.11 -7.39 -2.13
N ILE A 142 5.08 -7.50 -3.04
CA ILE A 142 4.90 -7.10 -4.45
C ILE A 142 3.95 -8.05 -5.17
N ALA A 143 3.99 -9.34 -4.84
CA ALA A 143 2.99 -10.29 -5.32
C ALA A 143 1.58 -9.87 -4.90
N VAL A 144 1.37 -9.54 -3.62
CA VAL A 144 0.08 -9.04 -3.12
C VAL A 144 -0.36 -7.78 -3.88
N PHE A 145 0.54 -6.82 -4.12
CA PHE A 145 0.21 -5.64 -4.94
C PHE A 145 -0.26 -6.03 -6.34
N MET A 146 0.39 -7.00 -6.98
CA MET A 146 0.01 -7.45 -8.31
C MET A 146 -1.39 -8.06 -8.35
N TYR A 147 -1.75 -8.88 -7.35
CA TYR A 147 -3.11 -9.41 -7.21
C TYR A 147 -4.12 -8.31 -6.88
N GLY A 148 -3.78 -7.36 -6.01
CA GLY A 148 -4.62 -6.18 -5.75
C GLY A 148 -4.88 -5.36 -7.01
N TYR A 149 -3.86 -5.19 -7.87
CA TYR A 149 -4.01 -4.52 -9.15
C TYR A 149 -4.83 -5.34 -10.15
N LEU A 150 -4.71 -6.66 -10.13
CA LEU A 150 -5.57 -7.53 -10.94
C LEU A 150 -7.05 -7.34 -10.59
N LEU A 151 -7.38 -7.25 -9.29
CA LEU A 151 -8.74 -7.03 -8.80
C LEU A 151 -9.29 -5.62 -9.05
N PHE A 152 -8.42 -4.61 -9.14
CA PHE A 152 -8.81 -3.20 -9.12
C PHE A 152 -9.91 -2.82 -10.14
N PRO A 153 -9.84 -3.18 -11.44
CA PRO A 153 -10.90 -2.79 -12.38
C PRO A 153 -12.28 -3.33 -12.00
N PHE A 154 -12.35 -4.55 -11.46
CA PHE A 154 -13.63 -5.16 -11.07
C PHE A 154 -14.22 -4.50 -9.83
N VAL A 155 -13.36 -4.24 -8.83
CA VAL A 155 -13.75 -3.66 -7.55
C VAL A 155 -14.13 -2.19 -7.70
N SER A 156 -13.34 -1.40 -8.43
CA SER A 156 -13.58 0.03 -8.64
C SER A 156 -14.93 0.31 -9.33
N LEU A 157 -15.32 -0.51 -10.32
CA LEU A 157 -16.62 -0.39 -10.99
C LEU A 157 -17.81 -0.63 -10.06
N ARG A 158 -17.64 -1.46 -9.03
CA ARG A 158 -18.68 -1.67 -8.01
C ARG A 158 -18.71 -0.52 -7.02
N PHE A 159 -17.54 -0.03 -6.60
CA PHE A 159 -17.44 1.07 -5.66
C PHE A 159 -18.12 2.34 -6.18
N GLN A 160 -17.93 2.68 -7.45
CA GLN A 160 -18.62 3.81 -8.11
C GLN A 160 -20.15 3.75 -8.01
N ARG A 161 -20.75 2.55 -7.89
CA ARG A 161 -22.20 2.36 -7.82
C ARG A 161 -22.75 2.37 -6.40
N TRP A 162 -21.92 2.06 -5.42
CA TRP A 162 -22.32 1.99 -4.02
C TRP A 162 -22.35 3.37 -3.40
N GLY A 163 -23.30 3.66 -2.50
CA GLY A 163 -23.29 4.87 -1.69
C GLY A 163 -22.17 4.86 -0.63
N VAL A 164 -21.87 6.02 -0.03
CA VAL A 164 -20.83 6.12 1.02
C VAL A 164 -21.12 5.19 2.21
N GLY A 165 -22.39 5.07 2.63
CA GLY A 165 -22.78 4.14 3.70
C GLY A 165 -22.44 2.68 3.39
N ALA A 166 -22.70 2.22 2.16
CA ALA A 166 -22.36 0.86 1.72
C ALA A 166 -20.84 0.65 1.64
N LEU A 167 -20.08 1.65 1.20
CA LEU A 167 -18.61 1.62 1.22
C LEU A 167 -18.06 1.51 2.64
N MET A 168 -18.61 2.28 3.60
CA MET A 168 -18.20 2.22 5.01
C MET A 168 -18.59 0.88 5.67
N CYS A 169 -19.78 0.35 5.35
CA CYS A 169 -20.19 -0.99 5.78
C CYS A 169 -19.23 -2.05 5.24
N CYS A 170 -18.89 -2.00 3.95
CA CYS A 170 -17.91 -2.89 3.34
C CYS A 170 -16.55 -2.77 4.02
N LEU A 171 -16.05 -1.56 4.29
CA LEU A 171 -14.80 -1.33 5.01
C LEU A 171 -14.79 -1.97 6.40
N CYS A 172 -15.89 -1.82 7.15
CA CYS A 172 -16.07 -2.45 8.46
C CYS A 172 -16.08 -3.98 8.35
N LEU A 173 -16.82 -4.54 7.38
CA LEU A 173 -16.87 -5.99 7.14
C LEU A 173 -15.50 -6.55 6.75
N LEU A 174 -14.73 -5.85 5.92
CA LEU A 174 -13.37 -6.29 5.54
C LEU A 174 -12.42 -6.27 6.74
N TYR A 175 -12.52 -5.26 7.61
CA TYR A 175 -11.77 -5.21 8.85
C TYR A 175 -12.13 -6.37 9.79
N LEU A 176 -13.42 -6.59 10.05
CA LEU A 176 -13.89 -7.70 10.88
C LEU A 176 -13.52 -9.05 10.28
N LEU A 177 -13.56 -9.19 8.94
CA LEU A 177 -13.08 -10.38 8.25
C LEU A 177 -11.58 -10.62 8.48
N SER A 178 -10.75 -9.58 8.38
CA SER A 178 -9.31 -9.73 8.66
C SER A 178 -9.02 -10.15 10.10
N LEU A 179 -9.76 -9.62 11.08
CA LEU A 179 -9.66 -10.03 12.48
C LEU A 179 -10.19 -11.45 12.71
N GLY A 180 -11.31 -11.79 12.08
CA GLY A 180 -11.90 -13.12 12.17
C GLY A 180 -10.96 -14.18 11.61
N LEU A 181 -10.31 -13.92 10.47
CA LEU A 181 -9.34 -14.84 9.89
C LEU A 181 -8.08 -14.98 10.77
N LEU A 182 -7.60 -13.89 11.37
CA LEU A 182 -6.52 -13.93 12.36
C LEU A 182 -6.92 -14.80 13.56
N ALA A 183 -8.09 -14.56 14.16
CA ALA A 183 -8.60 -15.35 15.28
C ALA A 183 -8.78 -16.83 14.91
N CYS A 184 -9.31 -17.13 13.71
CA CYS A 184 -9.42 -18.49 13.22
C CYS A 184 -8.03 -19.16 13.12
N SER A 185 -7.01 -18.46 12.64
CA SER A 185 -5.65 -19.02 12.59
C SER A 185 -5.11 -19.36 13.98
N MET A 186 -5.44 -18.58 15.01
CA MET A 186 -5.05 -18.91 16.39
C MET A 186 -5.76 -20.15 16.95
N VAL A 187 -6.98 -20.44 16.48
CA VAL A 187 -7.80 -21.57 16.95
C VAL A 187 -7.43 -22.88 16.25
N PHE A 188 -7.17 -22.83 14.94
CA PHE A 188 -6.96 -24.03 14.14
C PHE A 188 -5.52 -24.56 14.14
N PHE A 189 -4.55 -23.74 14.53
CA PHE A 189 -3.15 -24.15 14.61
C PHE A 189 -2.70 -24.26 16.07
N PRO A 190 -2.02 -25.36 16.44
CA PRO A 190 -1.64 -25.62 17.82
C PRO A 190 -0.61 -24.57 18.33
N SER A 191 -0.59 -24.35 19.64
CA SER A 191 0.13 -23.24 20.29
C SER A 191 1.65 -23.27 20.11
N ASP A 192 2.22 -24.46 19.94
CA ASP A 192 3.63 -24.67 19.62
C ASP A 192 4.02 -24.19 18.20
N GLN A 193 3.03 -23.88 17.35
CA GLN A 193 3.23 -23.39 15.98
C GLN A 193 2.75 -21.95 15.76
N TRP A 194 2.36 -21.23 16.82
CA TRP A 194 1.76 -19.90 16.70
C TRP A 194 2.68 -18.89 16.02
N ALA A 195 3.96 -18.79 16.41
CA ALA A 195 4.90 -17.85 15.80
C ALA A 195 5.01 -18.05 14.28
N GLY A 196 5.13 -19.32 13.85
CA GLY A 196 5.15 -19.68 12.43
C GLY A 196 3.82 -19.38 11.74
N THR A 197 2.71 -19.79 12.34
CA THR A 197 1.36 -19.65 11.77
C THR A 197 0.95 -18.18 11.62
N MET A 198 1.20 -17.37 12.64
CA MET A 198 0.87 -15.95 12.66
C MET A 198 1.70 -15.19 11.62
N PHE A 199 2.98 -15.53 11.47
CA PHE A 199 3.80 -15.00 10.39
C PHE A 199 3.30 -15.45 9.01
N VAL A 200 2.95 -16.73 8.84
CA VAL A 200 2.34 -17.26 7.60
C VAL A 200 1.08 -16.48 7.25
N TRP A 201 0.20 -16.22 8.23
CA TRP A 201 -1.01 -15.41 8.02
C TRP A 201 -0.68 -13.95 7.68
N HIS A 202 0.31 -13.38 8.37
CA HIS A 202 0.79 -12.02 8.13
C HIS A 202 1.23 -11.83 6.67
N VAL A 203 1.96 -12.78 6.09
CA VAL A 203 2.42 -12.69 4.68
C VAL A 203 1.39 -13.18 3.68
N HIS A 204 0.30 -13.80 4.15
CA HIS A 204 -0.70 -14.42 3.29
C HIS A 204 -1.47 -13.39 2.45
N CYS A 205 -1.63 -13.68 1.16
CA CYS A 205 -2.23 -12.79 0.18
C CYS A 205 -3.66 -12.41 0.56
N LEU A 206 -4.44 -13.36 1.09
CA LEU A 206 -5.82 -13.09 1.50
C LEU A 206 -5.90 -12.05 2.62
N ALA A 207 -4.99 -12.07 3.60
CA ALA A 207 -5.00 -11.09 4.68
C ALA A 207 -4.68 -9.68 4.16
N ARG A 208 -3.70 -9.59 3.25
CA ARG A 208 -3.11 -8.32 2.82
C ARG A 208 -3.82 -7.66 1.65
N ILE A 209 -4.44 -8.45 0.76
CA ILE A 209 -5.25 -7.90 -0.32
C ILE A 209 -6.47 -7.14 0.22
N LEU A 210 -7.00 -7.53 1.39
CA LEU A 210 -8.07 -6.79 2.06
C LEU A 210 -7.62 -5.37 2.42
N GLN A 211 -6.40 -5.18 2.92
CA GLN A 211 -5.84 -3.86 3.22
C GLN A 211 -5.72 -3.00 1.96
N VAL A 212 -5.26 -3.58 0.85
CA VAL A 212 -5.21 -2.88 -0.45
C VAL A 212 -6.62 -2.41 -0.86
N VAL A 213 -7.63 -3.26 -0.72
CA VAL A 213 -9.03 -2.93 -1.01
C VAL A 213 -9.57 -1.87 -0.05
N CYS A 214 -9.24 -1.93 1.25
CA CYS A 214 -9.58 -0.88 2.22
C CYS A 214 -9.01 0.48 1.78
N GLY A 215 -7.77 0.51 1.32
CA GLY A 215 -7.16 1.71 0.74
C GLY A 215 -7.93 2.22 -0.49
N MET A 216 -8.40 1.32 -1.37
CA MET A 216 -9.23 1.69 -2.53
C MET A 216 -10.58 2.29 -2.11
N ILE A 217 -11.25 1.73 -1.10
CA ILE A 217 -12.51 2.22 -0.55
C ILE A 217 -12.31 3.62 0.04
N VAL A 218 -11.29 3.81 0.88
CA VAL A 218 -10.97 5.12 1.46
C VAL A 218 -10.71 6.15 0.36
N GLY A 219 -9.94 5.79 -0.67
CA GLY A 219 -9.74 6.65 -1.85
C GLY A 219 -11.05 7.09 -2.51
N GLU A 220 -12.04 6.19 -2.64
CA GLU A 220 -13.34 6.49 -3.24
C GLU A 220 -14.19 7.41 -2.33
N VAL A 221 -14.21 7.12 -1.03
CA VAL A 221 -14.94 7.95 -0.04
C VAL A 221 -14.39 9.37 -0.02
N ILE A 222 -13.05 9.53 -0.05
CA ILE A 222 -12.40 10.83 -0.09
C ILE A 222 -12.80 11.61 -1.35
N GLU A 223 -12.77 11.00 -2.54
CA GLU A 223 -13.14 11.70 -3.78
C GLU A 223 -14.60 12.18 -3.77
N ARG A 224 -15.49 11.49 -3.07
CA ARG A 224 -16.89 11.92 -2.89
C ARG A 224 -17.03 13.04 -1.88
N TRP A 225 -16.35 12.91 -0.73
CA TRP A 225 -16.36 13.94 0.30
C TRP A 225 -15.70 15.24 -0.16
N ARG A 226 -14.71 15.14 -1.05
CA ARG A 226 -14.05 16.30 -1.67
C ARG A 226 -15.05 17.23 -2.38
N VAL A 227 -16.10 16.67 -2.99
CA VAL A 227 -17.12 17.45 -3.71
C VAL A 227 -18.22 17.95 -2.76
N ALA A 228 -18.25 17.50 -1.50
CA ALA A 228 -19.28 17.91 -0.55
C ALA A 228 -19.06 19.36 -0.08
N PRO A 229 -20.13 20.20 -0.07
CA PRO A 229 -20.02 21.63 0.25
C PRO A 229 -19.55 21.93 1.69
N ASN A 230 -19.70 20.96 2.61
CA ASN A 230 -19.40 21.11 4.04
C ASN A 230 -18.04 20.51 4.46
N CYS A 231 -17.13 20.25 3.53
CA CYS A 231 -15.82 19.71 3.88
C CYS A 231 -14.95 20.77 4.60
N HIS A 232 -14.85 20.67 5.93
CA HIS A 232 -14.04 21.56 6.75
C HIS A 232 -12.55 21.16 6.75
N HIS A 233 -11.77 21.62 5.75
CA HIS A 233 -10.35 21.29 5.61
C HIS A 233 -9.50 21.55 6.87
N LYS A 234 -9.78 22.64 7.60
CA LYS A 234 -9.08 22.94 8.85
C LYS A 234 -9.21 21.80 9.86
N ARG A 235 -10.41 21.23 10.03
CA ARG A 235 -10.61 20.13 10.98
C ARG A 235 -9.77 18.91 10.60
N TRP A 236 -9.71 18.57 9.32
CA TRP A 236 -8.92 17.44 8.83
C TRP A 236 -7.41 17.64 9.00
N ALA A 237 -6.89 18.86 8.84
CA ALA A 237 -5.49 19.14 9.11
C ALA A 237 -5.12 18.86 10.58
N TRP A 238 -5.92 19.37 11.52
CA TRP A 238 -5.74 19.09 12.96
C TRP A 238 -5.89 17.61 13.29
N THR A 239 -6.90 16.93 12.73
CA THR A 239 -7.08 15.48 12.91
C THR A 239 -5.88 14.69 12.41
N THR A 240 -5.34 15.06 11.25
CA THR A 240 -4.14 14.42 10.67
C THR A 240 -2.93 14.60 11.57
N ASP A 241 -2.71 15.81 12.06
CA ASP A 241 -1.58 16.15 12.91
C ASP A 241 -1.65 15.46 14.28
N PHE A 242 -2.85 15.41 14.87
CA PHE A 242 -3.10 14.68 16.12
C PHE A 242 -2.90 13.16 15.94
N LEU A 243 -3.44 12.58 14.89
CA LEU A 243 -3.28 11.16 14.60
C LEU A 243 -1.84 10.79 14.23
N SER A 244 -1.09 11.68 13.57
CA SER A 244 0.35 11.48 13.30
C SER A 244 1.14 11.40 14.61
N PHE A 245 0.79 12.23 15.59
CA PHE A 245 1.39 12.15 16.92
C PHE A 245 1.05 10.82 17.62
N ILE A 246 -0.21 10.37 17.55
CA ILE A 246 -0.61 9.06 18.07
C ILE A 246 0.18 7.95 17.38
N LEU A 247 0.29 7.96 16.05
CA LEU A 247 1.03 6.93 15.31
C LEU A 247 2.52 6.93 15.66
N LEU A 248 3.11 8.11 15.85
CA LEU A 248 4.49 8.22 16.35
C LEU A 248 4.63 7.61 17.75
N LEU A 249 3.66 7.80 18.64
CA LEU A 249 3.63 7.12 19.95
C LEU A 249 3.44 5.61 19.79
N THR A 250 2.64 5.14 18.83
CA THR A 250 2.52 3.70 18.57
C THR A 250 3.80 3.12 17.97
N ALA A 251 4.65 3.90 17.30
CA ALA A 251 5.98 3.41 16.92
C ALA A 251 6.86 3.09 18.14
N LEU A 252 6.60 3.74 19.29
CA LEU A 252 7.21 3.39 20.58
C LEU A 252 6.63 2.10 21.19
N GLN A 253 5.60 1.50 20.58
CA GLN A 253 5.09 0.21 21.05
C GLN A 253 6.14 -0.90 20.90
N ALA A 254 7.04 -0.81 19.91
CA ALA A 254 8.07 -1.83 19.69
C ALA A 254 8.96 -2.04 20.92
N PRO A 255 9.56 -0.97 21.51
CA PRO A 255 10.26 -1.10 22.78
C PRO A 255 9.42 -1.71 23.89
N LEU A 256 8.14 -1.33 24.00
CA LEU A 256 7.26 -1.85 25.05
C LEU A 256 7.00 -3.35 24.84
N VAL A 257 6.69 -3.77 23.62
CA VAL A 257 6.49 -5.19 23.29
C VAL A 257 7.75 -6.00 23.63
N GLN A 258 8.93 -5.48 23.29
CA GLN A 258 10.19 -6.16 23.60
C GLN A 258 10.54 -6.17 25.09
N LEU A 259 10.18 -5.13 25.83
CA LEU A 259 10.48 -5.00 27.25
C LEU A 259 9.56 -5.89 28.10
N TYR A 260 8.29 -6.01 27.73
CA TYR A 260 7.26 -6.65 28.55
C TYR A 260 6.89 -8.07 28.15
N PHE A 261 7.15 -8.49 26.90
CA PHE A 261 6.76 -9.82 26.41
C PHE A 261 7.96 -10.72 26.15
N GLU A 262 7.77 -12.01 26.40
CA GLU A 262 8.77 -13.06 26.13
C GLU A 262 9.03 -13.19 24.62
N PRO A 263 10.28 -13.51 24.19
CA PRO A 263 10.68 -13.49 22.79
C PRO A 263 9.78 -14.28 21.83
N ASP A 264 9.22 -15.38 22.31
CA ASP A 264 8.33 -16.31 21.61
C ASP A 264 6.92 -15.75 21.38
N VAL A 265 6.48 -14.73 22.11
CA VAL A 265 5.13 -14.14 22.00
C VAL A 265 5.15 -12.72 21.39
N ARG A 266 6.34 -12.11 21.26
CA ARG A 266 6.49 -10.72 20.75
C ARG A 266 5.88 -10.54 19.36
N SER A 267 6.09 -11.50 18.46
CA SER A 267 5.64 -11.39 17.07
C SER A 267 4.11 -11.39 16.97
N GLU A 268 3.46 -12.20 17.80
CA GLU A 268 2.03 -12.38 17.88
C GLU A 268 1.37 -11.11 18.42
N VAL A 269 1.94 -10.55 19.49
CA VAL A 269 1.47 -9.28 20.06
C VAL A 269 1.61 -8.15 19.05
N SER A 270 2.76 -8.05 18.36
CA SER A 270 2.97 -7.06 17.30
C SER A 270 1.94 -7.19 16.16
N ILE A 271 1.65 -8.41 15.70
CA ILE A 271 0.64 -8.67 14.65
C ILE A 271 -0.77 -8.30 15.13
N VAL A 272 -1.12 -8.62 16.37
CA VAL A 272 -2.43 -8.26 16.95
C VAL A 272 -2.55 -6.75 17.07
N LEU A 273 -1.53 -6.06 17.58
CA LEU A 273 -1.50 -4.60 17.67
C LEU A 273 -1.59 -3.95 16.28
N GLU A 274 -0.86 -4.47 15.29
CA GLU A 274 -0.95 -4.03 13.89
C GLU A 274 -2.40 -4.13 13.37
N ALA A 275 -3.05 -5.28 13.59
CA ALA A 275 -4.42 -5.50 13.16
C ALA A 275 -5.39 -4.52 13.85
N LEU A 276 -5.27 -4.31 15.16
CA LEU A 276 -6.10 -3.38 15.93
C LEU A 276 -5.92 -1.92 15.53
N LEU A 277 -4.73 -1.53 15.06
CA LEU A 277 -4.44 -0.17 14.61
C LEU A 277 -4.92 0.14 13.18
N LEU A 278 -5.39 -0.86 12.43
CA LEU A 278 -5.84 -0.66 11.04
C LEU A 278 -6.91 0.43 10.87
N PRO A 279 -7.97 0.54 11.72
CA PRO A 279 -8.94 1.62 11.63
C PRO A 279 -8.32 3.00 11.87
N VAL A 280 -7.33 3.10 12.77
CA VAL A 280 -6.61 4.34 13.06
C VAL A 280 -5.79 4.77 11.84
N HIS A 281 -5.09 3.83 11.19
CA HIS A 281 -4.36 4.09 9.94
C HIS A 281 -5.29 4.58 8.82
N LEU A 282 -6.47 3.95 8.66
CA LEU A 282 -7.44 4.35 7.64
C LEU A 282 -7.97 5.77 7.87
N LEU A 283 -8.32 6.11 9.11
CA LEU A 283 -8.78 7.44 9.49
C LEU A 283 -7.67 8.49 9.30
N TRP A 284 -6.45 8.16 9.70
CA TRP A 284 -5.28 9.02 9.54
C TRP A 284 -5.00 9.32 8.07
N LEU A 285 -4.97 8.29 7.22
CA LEU A 285 -4.77 8.45 5.77
C LEU A 285 -5.91 9.23 5.12
N ALA A 286 -7.15 9.07 5.59
CA ALA A 286 -8.27 9.87 5.10
C ALA A 286 -8.10 11.36 5.41
N GLY A 287 -7.75 11.69 6.66
CA GLY A 287 -7.42 13.06 7.05
C GLY A 287 -6.24 13.62 6.25
N PHE A 288 -5.20 12.81 6.08
CA PHE A 288 -4.00 13.16 5.34
C PHE A 288 -4.29 13.51 3.88
N VAL A 289 -5.21 12.82 3.20
CA VAL A 289 -5.58 13.22 1.84
C VAL A 289 -6.42 14.50 1.85
N LEU A 290 -7.37 14.60 2.77
CA LEU A 290 -8.33 15.71 2.81
C LEU A 290 -7.70 17.05 3.24
N SER A 291 -6.58 17.03 3.95
CA SER A 291 -5.78 18.22 4.26
C SER A 291 -5.07 18.81 3.04
N PHE A 292 -4.81 18.00 1.99
CA PHE A 292 -4.06 18.41 0.80
C PHE A 292 -4.90 18.99 -0.33
N VAL A 293 -6.22 18.77 -0.33
CA VAL A 293 -7.06 19.13 -1.48
C VAL A 293 -7.23 20.65 -1.56
N PRO A 294 -6.69 21.33 -2.58
CA PRO A 294 -6.97 22.74 -2.79
C PRO A 294 -8.43 22.91 -3.25
N ARG A 295 -9.13 23.90 -2.70
CA ARG A 295 -10.46 24.31 -3.18
C ARG A 295 -10.27 25.22 -4.39
N GLU A 296 -10.87 24.87 -5.53
CA GLU A 296 -10.74 25.62 -6.80
C GLU A 296 -11.18 27.09 -6.72
N SER A 297 -11.92 27.49 -5.68
CA SER A 297 -12.56 28.81 -5.58
C SER A 297 -12.01 29.76 -4.51
N GLU A 298 -11.08 29.33 -3.67
CA GLU A 298 -10.55 30.19 -2.60
C GLU A 298 -9.07 30.50 -2.87
N THR A 299 -8.74 31.79 -2.91
CA THR A 299 -7.38 32.32 -2.87
C THR A 299 -6.68 31.90 -1.57
N ILE A 300 -6.24 30.64 -1.57
CA ILE A 300 -5.09 30.01 -0.92
C ILE A 300 -4.60 30.72 0.36
N VAL A 301 -5.32 30.51 1.47
CA VAL A 301 -4.63 30.36 2.76
C VAL A 301 -4.49 28.86 2.97
N ARG A 302 -3.35 28.32 2.53
CA ARG A 302 -2.96 26.94 2.76
C ARG A 302 -2.83 26.74 4.27
N THR A 303 -3.82 26.14 4.91
CA THR A 303 -3.64 25.60 6.27
C THR A 303 -2.85 24.31 6.12
N GLU A 304 -1.53 24.43 6.09
CA GLU A 304 -0.64 23.29 5.97
C GLU A 304 -0.62 22.52 7.30
N SER A 305 -1.02 21.26 7.26
CA SER A 305 -0.75 20.32 8.36
C SER A 305 0.77 20.14 8.47
N TRP A 306 1.31 20.14 9.69
CA TRP A 306 2.77 20.00 9.86
C TRP A 306 3.26 18.66 9.31
N THR A 307 2.44 17.61 9.46
CA THR A 307 2.70 16.27 8.93
C THR A 307 2.92 16.33 7.42
N CYS A 308 2.05 17.06 6.74
CA CYS A 308 2.06 17.26 5.30
C CYS A 308 3.31 18.01 4.84
N THR A 309 3.69 19.07 5.55
CA THR A 309 4.90 19.86 5.28
C THR A 309 6.16 19.02 5.46
N VAL A 310 6.26 18.26 6.56
CA VAL A 310 7.41 17.37 6.84
C VAL A 310 7.52 16.29 5.77
N LEU A 311 6.43 15.59 5.45
CA LEU A 311 6.45 14.52 4.45
C LEU A 311 6.67 15.04 3.03
N SER A 312 6.45 16.32 2.76
CA SER A 312 6.78 16.96 1.48
C SER A 312 8.23 17.41 1.39
N TRP A 313 9.05 17.18 2.43
CA TRP A 313 10.46 17.54 2.41
C TRP A 313 11.20 16.81 1.29
N GLY A 314 11.95 17.55 0.46
CA GLY A 314 12.59 17.03 -0.75
C GLY A 314 13.37 15.72 -0.56
N PRO A 315 14.18 15.55 0.50
CA PRO A 315 14.83 14.27 0.81
C PRO A 315 13.89 13.09 1.06
N LEU A 316 12.77 13.29 1.78
CA LEU A 316 11.77 12.22 1.97
C LEU A 316 11.05 11.89 0.67
N VAL A 317 10.76 12.90 -0.16
CA VAL A 317 10.18 12.68 -1.48
C VAL A 317 11.15 11.88 -2.37
N ALA A 318 12.43 12.24 -2.37
CA ALA A 318 13.46 11.49 -3.09
C ALA A 318 13.57 10.03 -2.61
N LEU A 319 13.46 9.81 -1.29
CA LEU A 319 13.40 8.47 -0.69
C LEU A 319 12.13 7.72 -1.15
N GLY A 320 11.01 8.42 -1.23
CA GLY A 320 9.74 7.93 -1.74
C GLY A 320 9.79 7.50 -3.21
N ASP A 321 10.48 8.26 -4.06
CA ASP A 321 10.66 7.94 -5.47
C ASP A 321 11.43 6.63 -5.68
N ILE A 322 12.39 6.34 -4.80
CA ILE A 322 13.17 5.09 -4.81
C ILE A 322 12.64 4.02 -3.85
N SER A 323 11.51 4.26 -3.18
CA SER A 323 10.97 3.38 -2.13
C SER A 323 10.80 1.92 -2.57
N LEU A 324 10.36 1.69 -3.82
CA LEU A 324 10.25 0.34 -4.38
C LEU A 324 11.62 -0.35 -4.47
N VAL A 325 12.66 0.38 -4.88
CA VAL A 325 14.01 -0.18 -5.06
C VAL A 325 14.69 -0.43 -3.71
N ILE A 326 14.48 0.44 -2.72
CA ILE A 326 14.91 0.21 -1.33
C ILE A 326 14.24 -1.05 -0.79
N TYR A 327 12.91 -1.11 -0.92
CA TYR A 327 12.14 -2.27 -0.48
C TYR A 327 12.64 -3.57 -1.13
N CYS A 328 12.86 -3.57 -2.44
CA CYS A 328 13.34 -4.73 -3.18
C CYS A 328 14.76 -5.18 -2.82
N LEU A 329 15.68 -4.27 -2.49
CA LEU A 329 17.12 -4.59 -2.45
C LEU A 329 17.74 -4.57 -1.06
N HIS A 330 17.07 -4.08 -0.02
CA HIS A 330 17.70 -3.93 1.28
C HIS A 330 18.22 -5.26 1.86
N LEU A 331 17.43 -6.35 1.80
CA LEU A 331 17.90 -7.67 2.26
C LEU A 331 19.09 -8.18 1.43
N VAL A 332 19.05 -8.00 0.11
CA VAL A 332 20.16 -8.36 -0.80
C VAL A 332 21.45 -7.67 -0.36
N VAL A 333 21.39 -6.37 -0.13
CA VAL A 333 22.54 -5.57 0.30
C VAL A 333 23.02 -5.98 1.70
N PHE A 334 22.10 -6.23 2.64
CA PHE A 334 22.46 -6.71 3.98
C PHE A 334 23.17 -8.06 3.93
N PHE A 335 22.64 -9.03 3.20
CA PHE A 335 23.27 -10.35 3.07
C PHE A 335 24.64 -10.28 2.41
N LEU A 336 24.79 -9.52 1.32
CA LEU A 336 26.09 -9.35 0.66
C LEU A 336 27.11 -8.67 1.58
N TYR A 337 26.69 -7.61 2.28
CA TYR A 337 27.55 -6.91 3.23
C TYR A 337 28.00 -7.83 4.37
N ASN A 338 27.06 -8.54 4.99
CA ASN A 338 27.37 -9.45 6.08
C ASN A 338 28.27 -10.60 5.61
N SER A 339 28.09 -11.07 4.37
CA SER A 339 28.90 -12.15 3.78
C SER A 339 30.33 -11.69 3.54
N PHE A 340 30.48 -10.44 3.11
CA PHE A 340 31.78 -9.81 2.94
C PHE A 340 32.50 -9.64 4.28
N VAL A 341 31.81 -9.15 5.32
CA VAL A 341 32.39 -9.03 6.68
C VAL A 341 32.74 -10.40 7.25
N ALA A 342 31.91 -11.41 7.05
CA ALA A 342 32.20 -12.78 7.42
C ALA A 342 33.46 -13.29 6.75
N PHE A 343 33.56 -13.15 5.42
CA PHE A 343 34.75 -13.54 4.68
C PHE A 343 36.02 -12.85 5.20
N LEU A 344 35.96 -11.55 5.49
CA LEU A 344 37.10 -10.81 6.05
C LEU A 344 37.53 -11.28 7.44
N THR A 345 36.59 -11.81 8.24
CA THR A 345 36.84 -12.18 9.65
C THR A 345 37.16 -13.66 9.83
N THR A 346 36.56 -14.54 9.03
CA THR A 346 36.67 -16.00 9.17
C THR A 346 37.32 -16.70 7.99
N GLY A 347 37.45 -16.02 6.83
CA GLY A 347 37.85 -16.62 5.57
C GLY A 347 36.76 -17.41 4.85
N ASP A 348 35.55 -17.52 5.41
CA ASP A 348 34.40 -18.21 4.82
C ASP A 348 33.23 -17.23 4.62
N PRO A 349 32.77 -16.99 3.36
CA PRO A 349 31.63 -16.10 3.11
C PRO A 349 30.28 -16.74 3.51
N ARG A 350 30.24 -18.03 3.82
CA ARG A 350 28.99 -18.75 4.09
C ARG A 350 28.44 -18.42 5.47
N LEU A 351 27.35 -17.66 5.46
CA LEU A 351 26.70 -17.18 6.67
C LEU A 351 25.67 -18.13 7.25
N VAL A 352 25.05 -18.95 6.40
CA VAL A 352 23.77 -19.61 6.69
C VAL A 352 23.91 -21.13 6.50
N PRO A 353 23.60 -21.96 7.52
CA PRO A 353 23.63 -23.41 7.40
C PRO A 353 22.71 -23.98 6.30
N GLY A 354 21.55 -23.37 6.09
CA GLY A 354 20.50 -23.79 5.15
C GLY A 354 19.27 -22.87 5.25
N PHE A 355 18.22 -23.16 4.48
CA PHE A 355 17.01 -22.30 4.40
C PHE A 355 16.32 -22.03 5.74
N ASP A 356 16.41 -22.97 6.69
CA ASP A 356 15.73 -22.87 7.99
C ASP A 356 16.51 -22.05 9.03
N ALA A 357 17.76 -21.68 8.72
CA ALA A 357 18.68 -21.04 9.65
C ALA A 357 18.97 -19.59 9.24
N TRP A 358 18.05 -18.66 9.53
CA TRP A 358 18.25 -17.23 9.30
C TRP A 358 19.28 -16.56 10.24
N VAL A 359 19.87 -17.33 11.16
CA VAL A 359 20.90 -16.84 12.08
C VAL A 359 22.26 -16.82 11.37
N LEU A 360 22.81 -15.61 11.22
CA LEU A 360 24.13 -15.40 10.62
C LEU A 360 25.22 -15.96 11.53
N ARG A 361 26.11 -16.79 10.97
CA ARG A 361 27.29 -17.33 11.70
C ARG A 361 28.25 -16.26 12.18
N VAL A 362 28.36 -15.16 11.43
CA VAL A 362 29.23 -14.03 11.77
C VAL A 362 28.38 -12.81 12.04
N LEU A 363 28.71 -12.14 13.15
CA LEU A 363 27.91 -11.09 13.73
C LEU A 363 28.61 -9.78 13.49
N VAL A 364 28.02 -9.01 12.59
CA VAL A 364 28.49 -7.66 12.33
C VAL A 364 28.15 -6.80 13.55
N PRO A 365 29.08 -6.04 14.12
CA PRO A 365 28.78 -5.15 15.22
C PRO A 365 27.77 -4.05 14.85
N TRP A 366 26.97 -3.59 15.83
CA TRP A 366 25.91 -2.59 15.61
C TRP A 366 26.40 -1.29 14.96
N TYR A 367 27.65 -0.89 15.19
CA TYR A 367 28.21 0.35 14.62
C TYR A 367 28.38 0.30 13.09
N HIS A 368 28.22 -0.86 12.46
CA HIS A 368 28.15 -0.98 11.00
C HIS A 368 26.77 -0.64 10.43
N MET A 369 25.72 -0.55 11.25
CA MET A 369 24.35 -0.31 10.76
C MET A 369 24.23 0.97 9.92
N PRO A 370 24.77 2.13 10.34
CA PRO A 370 24.67 3.35 9.54
C PRO A 370 25.35 3.21 8.16
N LEU A 371 26.46 2.47 8.10
CA LEU A 371 27.14 2.20 6.83
C LEU A 371 26.27 1.33 5.92
N GLN A 372 25.62 0.29 6.47
CA GLN A 372 24.66 -0.53 5.73
C GLN A 372 23.49 0.32 5.20
N TRP A 373 22.97 1.28 5.98
CA TRP A 373 21.90 2.20 5.52
C TRP A 373 22.35 3.04 4.34
N VAL A 374 23.54 3.63 4.42
CA VAL A 374 24.12 4.42 3.33
C VAL A 374 24.31 3.56 2.08
N LEU A 375 24.77 2.32 2.24
CA LEU A 375 24.93 1.38 1.13
C LEU A 375 23.59 1.01 0.49
N VAL A 376 22.56 0.69 1.27
CA VAL A 376 21.22 0.39 0.74
C VAL A 376 20.69 1.60 -0.04
N VAL A 377 20.65 2.78 0.57
CA VAL A 377 20.10 3.98 -0.07
C VAL A 377 20.90 4.37 -1.32
N GLY A 378 22.24 4.36 -1.23
CA GLY A 378 23.12 4.68 -2.35
C GLY A 378 23.00 3.68 -3.52
N PHE A 379 23.00 2.39 -3.21
CA PHE A 379 22.83 1.34 -4.22
C PHE A 379 21.44 1.39 -4.86
N SER A 380 20.37 1.56 -4.05
CA SER A 380 19.01 1.71 -4.56
C SER A 380 18.84 2.95 -5.43
N LEU A 381 19.51 4.07 -5.12
CA LEU A 381 19.50 5.26 -5.97
C LEU A 381 20.17 4.98 -7.33
N GLY A 382 21.31 4.29 -7.32
CA GLY A 382 22.02 3.86 -8.52
C GLY A 382 21.18 2.94 -9.40
N VAL A 383 20.60 1.88 -8.82
CA VAL A 383 19.75 0.92 -9.53
C VAL A 383 18.46 1.58 -10.04
N SER A 384 17.85 2.46 -9.25
CA SER A 384 16.64 3.19 -9.66
C SER A 384 16.87 4.00 -10.95
N ARG A 385 17.96 4.76 -10.98
CA ARG A 385 18.28 5.63 -12.12
C ARG A 385 18.86 4.87 -13.32
N GLY A 386 19.75 3.91 -13.05
CA GLY A 386 20.50 3.20 -14.09
C GLY A 386 19.77 2.01 -14.71
N VAL A 387 18.86 1.36 -13.97
CA VAL A 387 18.25 0.09 -14.39
C VAL A 387 16.73 0.15 -14.36
N GLU A 388 16.13 0.50 -13.21
CA GLU A 388 14.67 0.47 -13.03
C GLU A 388 13.96 1.43 -13.98
N ALA A 389 14.33 2.70 -13.96
CA ALA A 389 13.63 3.73 -14.73
C ALA A 389 13.74 3.51 -16.25
N PRO A 390 14.93 3.20 -16.82
CA PRO A 390 15.05 2.83 -18.24
C PRO A 390 14.21 1.61 -18.61
N LEU A 391 14.26 0.53 -17.82
CA LEU A 391 13.54 -0.71 -18.10
C LEU A 391 12.02 -0.51 -18.01
N ARG A 392 11.56 0.26 -17.02
CA ARG A 392 10.15 0.65 -16.87
C ARG A 392 9.65 1.45 -18.07
N ARG A 393 10.42 2.44 -18.56
CA ARG A 393 10.06 3.24 -19.76
C ARG A 393 10.03 2.39 -21.02
N TRP A 394 10.98 1.46 -21.14
CA TRP A 394 11.01 0.52 -22.25
C TRP A 394 9.77 -0.39 -22.26
N LEU A 395 9.42 -0.98 -21.11
CA LEU A 395 8.22 -1.83 -20.97
C LEU A 395 6.91 -1.05 -21.14
N SER A 396 6.83 0.19 -20.66
CA SER A 396 5.62 1.01 -20.79
C SER A 396 5.36 1.45 -22.24
N GLY A 397 6.34 1.29 -23.13
CA GLY A 397 6.26 1.80 -24.50
C GLY A 397 6.40 3.31 -24.60
N ASP A 398 6.81 4.00 -23.52
CA ASP A 398 7.12 5.43 -23.52
C ASP A 398 8.48 5.67 -24.21
N ARG A 399 8.54 5.35 -25.51
CA ARG A 399 9.72 5.61 -26.36
C ARG A 399 9.89 7.09 -26.71
N LYS A 400 9.03 7.98 -26.23
CA LYS A 400 9.14 9.42 -26.48
C LYS A 400 10.18 10.06 -25.55
N GLY A 401 11.44 9.75 -25.83
CA GLY A 401 12.48 10.78 -25.88
C GLY A 401 12.33 11.61 -27.17
N LYS A 402 11.12 12.11 -27.46
CA LYS A 402 11.03 13.28 -28.34
C LYS A 402 11.66 14.39 -27.51
N ARG A 403 12.92 14.71 -27.83
CA ARG A 403 13.64 15.86 -27.29
C ARG A 403 12.66 17.05 -27.28
N GLU A 404 12.15 17.43 -26.12
CA GLU A 404 11.56 18.76 -25.88
C GLU A 404 12.70 19.79 -25.77
N GLY A 405 13.62 19.74 -26.74
CA GLY A 405 14.56 20.79 -27.04
C GLY A 405 14.04 21.53 -28.27
N GLY A 406 12.95 22.26 -28.09
CA GLY A 406 12.31 23.05 -29.14
C GLY A 406 10.99 23.60 -28.61
N GLY A 407 11.00 24.86 -28.18
CA GLY A 407 9.80 25.55 -27.71
C GLY A 407 8.67 25.42 -28.73
N GLY A 408 7.56 24.84 -28.28
CA GLY A 408 6.39 24.58 -29.12
C GLY A 408 5.21 24.38 -28.19
N GLU A 409 4.52 25.50 -27.95
CA GLU A 409 3.10 25.63 -27.64
C GLU A 409 2.37 24.30 -27.36
N ILE A 410 2.04 24.07 -26.08
CA ILE A 410 1.26 22.93 -25.60
C ILE A 410 -0.12 23.00 -26.27
N GLN A 411 -0.29 22.33 -27.41
CA GLN A 411 -1.61 22.07 -27.96
C GLN A 411 -2.36 21.21 -26.95
N ARG A 412 -3.33 21.82 -26.27
CA ARG A 412 -4.38 21.10 -25.54
C ARG A 412 -5.03 20.16 -26.55
N GLU A 413 -4.82 18.86 -26.39
CA GLU A 413 -5.67 17.86 -27.03
C GLU A 413 -7.11 18.11 -26.56
N GLU A 414 -7.88 18.82 -27.38
CA GLU A 414 -9.33 18.89 -27.26
C GLU A 414 -9.85 17.46 -27.37
N ILE A 415 -10.35 16.94 -26.25
CA ILE A 415 -11.07 15.67 -26.20
C ILE A 415 -12.30 15.86 -27.10
N PRO A 416 -12.40 15.17 -28.25
CA PRO A 416 -13.52 15.37 -29.15
C PRO A 416 -14.80 14.86 -28.48
N GLY A 417 -15.77 15.74 -28.26
CA GLY A 417 -17.16 15.36 -27.99
C GLY A 417 -17.53 15.07 -26.53
N ARG A 418 -16.96 15.77 -25.53
CA ARG A 418 -17.60 15.82 -24.21
C ARG A 418 -18.69 16.91 -24.22
N PRO A 419 -19.99 16.59 -24.16
CA PRO A 419 -21.04 17.61 -24.12
C PRO A 419 -20.81 18.48 -22.88
N SER A 420 -20.50 19.74 -23.13
CA SER A 420 -20.40 20.80 -22.14
C SER A 420 -21.78 20.98 -21.50
N GLY A 421 -22.02 20.38 -20.34
CA GLY A 421 -23.25 20.68 -19.59
C GLY A 421 -23.66 19.71 -18.50
N VAL A 422 -23.25 18.44 -18.54
CA VAL A 422 -23.68 17.47 -17.52
C VAL A 422 -22.48 16.80 -16.88
N HIS A 423 -22.06 17.33 -15.73
CA HIS A 423 -21.12 16.64 -14.86
C HIS A 423 -21.70 15.24 -14.55
N PRO A 424 -20.94 14.13 -14.66
CA PRO A 424 -21.44 12.79 -14.36
C PRO A 424 -22.08 12.67 -12.97
N LEU A 425 -21.63 13.50 -12.02
CA LEU A 425 -22.27 13.63 -10.70
C LEU A 425 -23.68 14.25 -10.75
N ASN A 426 -23.98 15.15 -11.68
CA ASN A 426 -25.34 15.68 -11.83
C ASN A 426 -26.28 14.57 -12.30
N ALA A 427 -25.88 13.73 -13.27
CA ALA A 427 -26.70 12.59 -13.69
C ALA A 427 -26.93 11.56 -12.55
N PHE A 428 -25.95 11.38 -11.66
CA PHE A 428 -26.09 10.51 -10.48
C PHE A 428 -27.00 11.14 -9.40
N MET A 429 -26.81 12.43 -9.11
CA MET A 429 -27.62 13.18 -8.14
C MET A 429 -29.07 13.35 -8.61
N THR A 430 -29.32 13.50 -9.92
CA THR A 430 -30.66 13.51 -10.50
C THR A 430 -31.34 12.15 -10.32
N ARG A 431 -30.62 11.04 -10.53
CA ARG A 431 -31.15 9.68 -10.30
C ARG A 431 -31.43 9.35 -8.83
N GLU A 432 -30.61 9.84 -7.90
CA GLU A 432 -30.87 9.72 -6.45
C GLU A 432 -32.06 10.59 -6.04
N ARG A 433 -32.20 11.82 -6.57
CA ARG A 433 -33.39 12.67 -6.36
C ARG A 433 -34.67 12.04 -6.93
N GLU A 434 -34.59 11.41 -8.10
CA GLU A 434 -35.73 10.69 -8.70
C GLU A 434 -36.10 9.43 -7.91
N ARG A 435 -35.14 8.78 -7.21
CA ARG A 435 -35.42 7.64 -6.32
C ARG A 435 -35.91 8.03 -4.93
N ALA A 436 -35.57 9.24 -4.47
CA ALA A 436 -35.97 9.77 -3.17
C ALA A 436 -37.23 10.66 -3.24
N ALA A 437 -37.74 10.94 -4.45
CA ALA A 437 -39.02 11.61 -4.61
C ALA A 437 -40.13 10.70 -4.06
N PRO A 438 -41.00 11.20 -3.15
CA PRO A 438 -42.17 10.44 -2.73
C PRO A 438 -43.00 10.12 -3.97
N LEU A 439 -43.45 8.86 -4.07
CA LEU A 439 -44.44 8.44 -5.05
C LEU A 439 -45.66 9.37 -4.89
N GLU A 440 -45.81 10.34 -5.79
CA GLU A 440 -47.04 11.13 -5.89
C GLU A 440 -48.16 10.14 -6.17
N GLU A 441 -49.08 9.98 -5.21
CA GLU A 441 -50.32 9.25 -5.40
C GLU A 441 -51.05 9.84 -6.61
N PRO A 442 -51.56 9.00 -7.53
CA PRO A 442 -52.31 9.50 -8.67
C PRO A 442 -53.57 10.21 -8.16
N LEU A 443 -53.61 11.52 -8.38
CA LEU A 443 -54.79 12.37 -8.25
C LEU A 443 -55.95 11.73 -9.02
N ILE A 444 -56.85 11.08 -8.28
CA ILE A 444 -58.16 10.66 -8.77
C ILE A 444 -58.91 11.93 -9.18
N GLN A 445 -58.98 12.18 -10.48
CA GLN A 445 -59.87 13.18 -11.06
C GLN A 445 -61.31 12.82 -10.69
N ARG A 446 -61.86 13.53 -9.69
CA ARG A 446 -63.31 13.62 -9.49
C ARG A 446 -63.90 14.26 -10.74
N ARG A 447 -64.62 13.44 -11.49
CA ARG A 447 -65.45 13.85 -12.62
C ARG A 447 -66.61 14.66 -12.07
N ASP A 448 -66.66 15.93 -12.43
CA ASP A 448 -67.83 16.79 -12.25
C ASP A 448 -68.98 16.24 -13.11
N GLU A 449 -69.99 15.69 -12.46
CA GLU A 449 -71.30 15.44 -13.07
C GLU A 449 -72.24 16.57 -12.63
N GLY A 450 -72.49 17.47 -13.57
CA GLY A 450 -73.54 18.47 -13.50
C GLY A 450 -74.50 18.31 -14.68
N SER A 451 -75.77 18.66 -14.44
CA SER A 451 -76.93 18.72 -15.35
C SER A 451 -77.59 17.35 -15.65
N GLU A 452 -78.91 17.16 -15.66
CA GLU A 452 -80.03 18.09 -15.85
C GLU A 452 -81.40 17.37 -15.62
N GLN A 453 -82.45 18.15 -15.32
CA GLN A 453 -83.90 17.88 -15.56
C GLN A 453 -84.58 16.78 -14.71
N GLY A 454 -85.80 16.92 -14.17
CA GLY A 454 -86.82 17.96 -14.23
C GLY A 454 -88.12 17.46 -13.56
N ASN A 455 -88.84 18.38 -12.93
CA ASN A 455 -90.31 18.52 -12.93
C ASN A 455 -91.22 17.28 -12.78
N LYS A 456 -91.98 17.19 -11.67
CA LYS A 456 -93.48 17.26 -11.69
C LYS A 456 -94.13 17.18 -10.31
N LYS A 457 -95.11 18.07 -10.13
CA LYS A 457 -96.22 18.05 -9.18
C LYS A 457 -96.97 16.70 -9.20
N VAL A 458 -97.43 16.20 -8.04
CA VAL A 458 -98.79 16.32 -7.46
C VAL A 458 -98.71 15.82 -6.02
#